data_AF-A0AAN6M0W5-F1
#
_entry.id   AF-A0AAN6M0W5-F1
#
_cell.length_a   1.000
_cell.length_b   1.000
_cell.length_c   1.000
_cell.angle_alpha   90.00
_cell.angle_beta   90.00
_cell.angle_gamma   90.00
#
_symmetry.space_group_name_H-M   'P 1'
#
loop_
_entity.id
_entity.type
_entity.pdbx_description
1 polymer ?
#
loop_
_entity_poly.entity_id
_entity_poly.type
_entity_poly.pdbx_seq_one_letter_code
_entity_poly.pdbx_strand_id
1 'polypeptide(L)'
;MPRADASADESIDESRHADAGGREERSRRLKAKNRRKRYLDLHPEYFEDPSLELADPLLYDRLIRRFQTAAERQAEGQRKGFSGHMATDLWRVEAKRDALTRPDPASLFTYTRGPHGEIREADKDDVAMSKEDARAWWRDEMTQRFLRGGDVDFDYVKVDTADRYDDPEEERDLQDAYFDSMASDFDTDGEGKEKVLTGQTGIQDY
;
A
#
# COMPACT_ATOMS: atom_id res chain seq x y z
N MET A 1 -55.83 -14.08 -15.63
CA MET A 1 -54.65 -13.69 -16.43
C MET A 1 -54.47 -12.19 -16.25
N PRO A 2 -53.28 -11.62 -15.96
CA PRO A 2 -52.01 -12.17 -15.51
C PRO A 2 -51.48 -11.52 -14.19
N ARG A 3 -50.56 -12.19 -13.48
CA ARG A 3 -49.67 -11.60 -12.46
C ARG A 3 -48.27 -11.58 -13.09
N ALA A 4 -47.74 -10.41 -13.41
CA ALA A 4 -46.37 -10.24 -13.91
C ALA A 4 -45.95 -8.78 -13.70
N ASP A 5 -45.56 -8.43 -12.47
CA ASP A 5 -44.86 -7.16 -12.20
C ASP A 5 -43.94 -7.20 -10.96
N ALA A 6 -43.90 -8.30 -10.21
CA ALA A 6 -43.07 -8.40 -9.01
C ALA A 6 -41.61 -8.83 -9.28
N SER A 7 -41.28 -9.35 -10.46
CA SER A 7 -39.96 -9.96 -10.72
C SER A 7 -38.89 -8.99 -11.21
N ALA A 8 -39.26 -7.79 -11.65
CA ALA A 8 -38.30 -6.78 -12.14
C ALA A 8 -37.72 -5.93 -10.99
N ASP A 9 -38.53 -5.65 -9.97
CA ASP A 9 -38.16 -4.79 -8.83
C ASP A 9 -37.18 -5.52 -7.87
N GLU A 10 -37.39 -6.83 -7.63
CA GLU A 10 -36.44 -7.68 -6.87
C GLU A 10 -35.06 -7.74 -7.52
N SER A 11 -34.99 -7.78 -8.86
CA SER A 11 -33.71 -7.88 -9.59
C SER A 11 -32.87 -6.58 -9.54
N ILE A 12 -33.53 -5.43 -9.42
CA ILE A 12 -32.87 -4.13 -9.29
C ILE A 12 -32.36 -3.96 -7.85
N ASP A 13 -33.12 -4.42 -6.86
CA ASP A 13 -32.74 -4.31 -5.45
C ASP A 13 -31.56 -5.23 -5.09
N GLU A 14 -31.53 -6.47 -5.59
CA GLU A 14 -30.36 -7.36 -5.47
C GLU A 14 -29.09 -6.75 -6.08
N SER A 15 -29.22 -6.09 -7.24
CA SER A 15 -28.08 -5.44 -7.90
C SER A 15 -27.53 -4.24 -7.12
N ARG A 16 -28.40 -3.50 -6.42
CA ARG A 16 -28.03 -2.35 -5.57
C ARG A 16 -27.38 -2.80 -4.27
N HIS A 17 -27.89 -3.86 -3.66
CA HIS A 17 -27.29 -4.47 -2.46
C HIS A 17 -25.92 -5.09 -2.76
N ALA A 18 -25.74 -5.74 -3.92
CA ALA A 18 -24.45 -6.25 -4.36
C ALA A 18 -23.41 -5.12 -4.59
N ASP A 19 -23.83 -3.99 -5.19
CA ASP A 19 -22.96 -2.83 -5.40
C ASP A 19 -22.63 -2.10 -4.09
N ALA A 20 -23.58 -2.02 -3.15
CA ALA A 20 -23.35 -1.46 -1.81
C ALA A 20 -22.34 -2.30 -1.00
N GLY A 21 -22.48 -3.63 -1.00
CA GLY A 21 -21.53 -4.53 -0.33
C GLY A 21 -20.12 -4.41 -0.90
N GLY A 22 -19.98 -4.32 -2.22
CA GLY A 22 -18.68 -4.12 -2.88
C GLY A 22 -18.06 -2.75 -2.57
N ARG A 23 -18.86 -1.68 -2.40
CA ARG A 23 -18.37 -0.36 -1.98
C ARG A 23 -17.87 -0.38 -0.54
N GLU A 24 -18.58 -1.02 0.37
CA GLU A 24 -18.16 -1.15 1.76
C GLU A 24 -16.86 -1.96 1.89
N GLU A 25 -16.75 -3.08 1.18
CA GLU A 25 -15.54 -3.91 1.20
C GLU A 25 -14.34 -3.13 0.63
N ARG A 26 -14.53 -2.40 -0.47
CA ARG A 26 -13.51 -1.51 -1.02
C ARG A 26 -13.09 -0.44 -0.02
N SER A 27 -14.05 0.20 0.65
CA SER A 27 -13.78 1.22 1.67
C SER A 27 -12.99 0.65 2.85
N ARG A 28 -13.37 -0.52 3.39
CA ARG A 28 -12.63 -1.21 4.46
C ARG A 28 -11.21 -1.56 4.03
N ARG A 29 -11.04 -2.08 2.81
CA ARG A 29 -9.72 -2.40 2.24
C ARG A 29 -8.86 -1.15 2.05
N LEU A 30 -9.45 -0.05 1.59
CA LEU A 30 -8.76 1.24 1.46
C LEU A 30 -8.34 1.77 2.82
N LYS A 31 -9.23 1.74 3.82
CA LYS A 31 -8.92 2.16 5.19
C LYS A 31 -7.76 1.35 5.79
N ALA A 32 -7.77 0.03 5.62
CA ALA A 32 -6.66 -0.83 6.04
C ALA A 32 -5.35 -0.46 5.33
N LYS A 33 -5.38 -0.22 4.01
CA LYS A 33 -4.20 0.23 3.26
C LYS A 33 -3.67 1.59 3.73
N ASN A 34 -4.55 2.56 4.00
CA ASN A 34 -4.16 3.87 4.49
C ASN A 34 -3.49 3.75 5.88
N ARG A 35 -4.08 2.96 6.79
CA ARG A 35 -3.49 2.65 8.11
C ARG A 35 -2.12 1.99 7.99
N ARG A 36 -1.97 1.01 7.11
CA ARG A 36 -0.69 0.33 6.84
C ARG A 36 0.35 1.29 6.23
N LYS A 37 -0.05 2.20 5.35
CA LYS A 37 0.84 3.23 4.80
C LYS A 37 1.34 4.15 5.91
N ARG A 38 0.41 4.65 6.74
CA ARG A 38 0.72 5.46 7.93
C ARG A 38 1.66 4.74 8.90
N TYR A 39 1.50 3.44 9.09
CA TYR A 39 2.43 2.63 9.88
C TYR A 39 3.84 2.68 9.29
N LEU A 40 4.00 2.45 7.99
CA LEU A 40 5.32 2.48 7.35
C LEU A 40 6.00 3.84 7.43
N ASP A 41 5.22 4.93 7.32
CA ASP A 41 5.75 6.30 7.47
C ASP A 41 6.30 6.56 8.88
N LEU A 42 5.69 5.97 9.91
CA LEU A 42 6.11 6.08 11.30
C LEU A 42 7.19 5.07 11.71
N HIS A 43 7.35 3.98 10.94
CA HIS A 43 8.25 2.87 11.27
C HIS A 43 9.28 2.64 10.14
N PRO A 44 10.26 3.56 9.97
CA PRO A 44 11.34 3.37 8.99
C PRO A 44 12.20 2.13 9.28
N GLU A 45 12.22 1.67 10.54
CA GLU A 45 12.87 0.44 11.02
C GLU A 45 12.46 -0.82 10.24
N TYR A 46 11.24 -0.84 9.68
CA TYR A 46 10.77 -1.95 8.85
C TYR A 46 11.71 -2.24 7.66
N PHE A 47 12.26 -1.20 7.02
CA PHE A 47 13.16 -1.37 5.87
C PHE A 47 14.59 -1.76 6.27
N GLU A 48 14.92 -1.66 7.55
CA GLU A 48 16.24 -2.02 8.08
C GLU A 48 16.29 -3.46 8.61
N ASP A 49 15.14 -4.13 8.71
CA ASP A 49 15.05 -5.50 9.21
C ASP A 49 15.73 -6.49 8.24
N PRO A 50 16.76 -7.24 8.70
CA PRO A 50 17.39 -8.29 7.90
C PRO A 50 16.43 -9.41 7.47
N SER A 51 15.30 -9.58 8.15
CA SER A 51 14.28 -10.58 7.78
C SER A 51 13.64 -10.27 6.42
N LEU A 52 13.62 -8.99 6.02
CA LEU A 52 13.02 -8.53 4.77
C LEU A 52 13.75 -9.09 3.54
N GLU A 53 15.03 -9.42 3.68
CA GLU A 53 15.80 -10.12 2.63
C GLU A 53 15.26 -11.53 2.34
N LEU A 54 14.65 -12.17 3.35
CA LEU A 54 14.07 -13.50 3.22
C LEU A 54 12.64 -13.46 2.66
N ALA A 55 11.99 -12.30 2.73
CA ALA A 55 10.65 -12.11 2.20
C ALA A 55 10.62 -12.25 0.66
N ASP A 56 11.57 -11.63 -0.03
CA ASP A 56 11.84 -11.86 -1.46
C ASP A 56 13.35 -11.94 -1.72
N PRO A 57 13.95 -13.14 -1.59
CA PRO A 57 15.39 -13.33 -1.73
C PRO A 57 15.92 -13.02 -3.13
N LEU A 58 15.06 -13.14 -4.14
CA LEU A 58 15.42 -12.97 -5.54
C LEU A 58 15.52 -11.49 -5.90
N LEU A 59 14.49 -10.75 -5.50
CA LEU A 59 14.45 -9.32 -5.69
C LEU A 59 15.56 -8.62 -4.91
N TYR A 60 15.86 -9.07 -3.69
CA TYR A 60 16.96 -8.53 -2.88
C TYR A 60 18.33 -8.74 -3.54
N ASP A 61 18.57 -9.92 -4.13
CA ASP A 61 19.81 -10.24 -4.84
C ASP A 61 20.06 -9.23 -5.98
N ARG A 62 19.01 -8.92 -6.74
CA ARG A 62 19.07 -8.06 -7.92
C ARG A 62 19.14 -6.57 -7.59
N LEU A 63 18.30 -6.10 -6.66
CA LEU A 63 18.19 -4.67 -6.36
C LEU A 63 19.21 -4.20 -5.33
N ILE A 64 19.63 -5.07 -4.41
CA ILE A 64 20.54 -4.69 -3.33
C ILE A 64 21.90 -5.34 -3.52
N ARG A 65 21.98 -6.68 -3.58
CA ARG A 65 23.28 -7.40 -3.55
C ARG A 65 24.13 -7.17 -4.81
N ARG A 66 23.53 -6.98 -6.00
CA ARG A 66 24.22 -6.60 -7.25
C ARG A 66 25.07 -5.33 -7.09
N PHE A 67 24.57 -4.35 -6.32
CA PHE A 67 25.22 -3.05 -6.11
C PHE A 67 26.05 -2.98 -4.82
N GLN A 68 26.06 -4.04 -4.00
CA GLN A 68 26.95 -4.14 -2.86
C GLN A 68 28.37 -4.47 -3.30
N THR A 69 29.34 -3.80 -2.70
CA THR A 69 30.77 -4.09 -2.87
C THR A 69 31.17 -5.36 -2.12
N ALA A 70 32.32 -5.95 -2.47
CA ALA A 70 32.86 -7.10 -1.76
C ALA A 70 33.10 -6.82 -0.26
N ALA A 71 33.52 -5.59 0.06
CA ALA A 71 33.74 -5.15 1.44
C ALA A 71 32.43 -5.05 2.24
N GLU A 72 31.36 -4.48 1.65
CA GLU A 72 30.04 -4.41 2.28
C GLU A 72 29.48 -5.82 2.55
N ARG A 73 29.59 -6.74 1.59
CA ARG A 73 29.16 -8.14 1.77
C ARG A 73 29.92 -8.87 2.88
N GLN A 74 31.23 -8.65 2.97
CA GLN A 74 32.04 -9.26 4.03
C GLN A 74 31.66 -8.69 5.40
N ALA A 75 31.41 -7.38 5.52
CA ALA A 75 30.95 -6.77 6.76
C ALA A 75 29.57 -7.30 7.18
N GLU A 76 28.66 -7.45 6.22
CA GLU A 76 27.32 -8.02 6.44
C GLU A 76 27.42 -9.49 6.88
N GLY A 77 28.24 -10.29 6.19
CA GLY A 77 28.52 -11.68 6.54
C GLY A 77 29.14 -11.83 7.92
N GLN A 78 30.02 -10.90 8.32
CA GLN A 78 30.57 -10.88 9.68
C GLN A 78 29.52 -10.50 10.73
N ARG A 79 28.63 -9.55 10.44
CA ARG A 79 27.50 -9.21 11.33
C ARG A 79 26.53 -10.37 11.52
N LYS A 80 26.20 -11.09 10.43
CA LYS A 80 25.27 -12.23 10.45
C LYS A 80 25.91 -13.52 10.98
N GLY A 81 27.24 -13.59 10.97
CA GLY A 81 27.98 -14.80 11.29
C GLY A 81 27.90 -15.86 10.18
N PHE A 82 28.73 -16.90 10.32
CA PHE A 82 28.83 -17.98 9.33
C PHE A 82 27.52 -18.77 9.16
N SER A 83 26.84 -19.09 10.26
CA SER A 83 25.57 -19.82 10.23
C SER A 83 24.46 -18.99 9.57
N GLY A 84 24.41 -17.68 9.85
CA GLY A 84 23.45 -16.76 9.23
C GLY A 84 23.66 -16.67 7.73
N HIS A 85 24.91 -16.46 7.28
CA HIS A 85 25.24 -16.41 5.85
C HIS A 85 24.82 -17.69 5.11
N MET A 86 25.16 -18.87 5.65
CA MET A 86 24.79 -20.15 5.06
C MET A 86 23.27 -20.34 4.99
N ALA A 87 22.55 -19.98 6.05
CA ALA A 87 21.09 -20.06 6.06
C ALA A 87 20.48 -19.19 4.96
N THR A 88 20.93 -17.94 4.82
CA THR A 88 20.42 -17.05 3.77
C THR A 88 20.71 -17.57 2.37
N ASP A 89 21.89 -18.15 2.14
CA ASP A 89 22.22 -18.75 0.83
C ASP A 89 21.33 -19.96 0.51
N LEU A 90 21.01 -20.80 1.49
CA LEU A 90 20.07 -21.92 1.30
C LEU A 90 18.67 -21.42 0.90
N TRP A 91 18.14 -20.43 1.63
CA TRP A 91 16.84 -19.83 1.32
C TRP A 91 16.80 -19.18 -0.06
N ARG A 92 17.89 -18.53 -0.49
CA ARG A 92 18.01 -17.98 -1.85
C ARG A 92 17.94 -19.08 -2.92
N VAL A 93 18.64 -20.19 -2.72
CA VAL A 93 18.62 -21.30 -3.69
C VAL A 93 17.24 -21.94 -3.76
N GLU A 94 16.56 -22.10 -2.63
CA GLU A 94 15.19 -22.60 -2.58
C GLU A 94 14.23 -21.64 -3.30
N ALA A 95 14.29 -20.34 -3.00
CA ALA A 95 13.47 -19.34 -3.68
C ALA A 95 13.71 -19.32 -5.20
N LYS A 96 14.98 -19.47 -5.65
CA LYS A 96 15.31 -19.57 -7.10
C LYS A 96 14.63 -20.77 -7.74
N ARG A 97 14.64 -21.94 -7.07
CA ARG A 97 13.97 -23.16 -7.55
C ARG A 97 12.45 -22.98 -7.60
N ASP A 98 11.88 -22.35 -6.59
CA ASP A 98 10.44 -22.17 -6.48
C ASP A 98 9.93 -21.17 -7.52
N ALA A 99 10.65 -20.08 -7.78
CA ALA A 99 10.30 -19.13 -8.84
C ALA A 99 10.33 -19.74 -10.26
N LEU A 100 11.17 -20.75 -10.49
CA LEU A 100 11.15 -21.54 -11.74
C LEU A 100 9.91 -22.43 -11.84
N THR A 101 9.47 -22.97 -10.70
CA THR A 101 8.36 -23.94 -10.63
C THR A 101 7.01 -23.24 -10.62
N ARG A 102 6.93 -22.07 -9.98
CA ARG A 102 5.76 -21.23 -9.79
C ARG A 102 6.16 -19.77 -9.97
N PRO A 103 6.31 -19.30 -11.22
CA PRO A 103 6.61 -17.89 -11.46
C PRO A 103 5.45 -17.03 -10.96
N ASP A 104 5.74 -16.09 -10.05
CA ASP A 104 4.76 -15.14 -9.56
C ASP A 104 4.48 -14.11 -10.68
N PRO A 105 3.23 -13.97 -11.16
CA PRO A 105 2.88 -12.98 -12.17
C PRO A 105 3.06 -11.53 -11.69
N ALA A 106 3.11 -11.30 -10.37
CA ALA A 106 3.35 -9.98 -9.79
C ALA A 106 4.86 -9.67 -9.62
N SER A 107 5.74 -10.64 -9.82
CA SER A 107 7.18 -10.42 -9.68
C SER A 107 7.70 -9.53 -10.81
N LEU A 108 8.55 -8.56 -10.44
CA LEU A 108 9.21 -7.65 -11.37
C LEU A 108 10.13 -8.37 -12.36
N PHE A 109 10.58 -9.60 -12.05
CA PHE A 109 11.57 -10.33 -12.85
C PHE A 109 11.14 -11.77 -13.12
N THR A 110 11.55 -12.30 -14.27
CA THR A 110 11.28 -13.70 -14.66
C THR A 110 12.57 -14.52 -14.64
N TYR A 111 12.51 -15.68 -14.00
CA TYR A 111 13.62 -16.63 -13.92
C TYR A 111 13.42 -17.77 -14.91
N THR A 112 14.48 -18.13 -15.64
CA THR A 112 14.48 -19.20 -16.64
C THR A 112 15.62 -20.18 -16.39
N ARG A 113 15.44 -21.43 -16.81
CA ARG A 113 16.50 -22.44 -16.70
C ARG A 113 17.36 -22.38 -17.96
N GLY A 114 18.65 -22.09 -17.78
CA GLY A 114 19.64 -22.08 -18.84
C GLY A 114 19.99 -23.49 -19.35
N PRO A 115 20.71 -23.58 -20.48
CA PRO A 115 21.01 -24.85 -21.16
C PRO A 115 21.79 -25.87 -20.29
N HIS A 116 22.60 -25.37 -19.35
CA HIS A 116 23.39 -26.20 -18.43
C HIS A 116 22.74 -26.38 -17.05
N GLY A 117 21.45 -26.05 -16.92
CA GLY A 117 20.74 -26.13 -15.64
C GLY A 117 21.01 -24.97 -14.69
N GLU A 118 21.81 -23.98 -15.10
CA GLU A 118 21.96 -22.70 -14.42
C GLU A 118 20.62 -21.94 -14.38
N ILE A 119 20.34 -21.25 -13.28
CA ILE A 119 19.14 -20.44 -13.16
C ILE A 119 19.52 -19.05 -13.67
N ARG A 120 19.06 -18.72 -14.89
CA ARG A 120 19.36 -17.45 -15.54
C ARG A 120 18.14 -16.55 -15.53
N GLU A 121 18.34 -15.31 -15.13
CA GLU A 121 17.34 -14.27 -15.24
C GLU A 121 17.09 -13.99 -16.73
N ALA A 122 15.83 -14.00 -17.15
CA ALA A 122 15.47 -13.57 -18.50
C ALA A 122 15.42 -12.04 -18.50
N ASP A 123 16.35 -11.42 -19.23
CA ASP A 123 16.42 -9.97 -19.44
C ASP A 123 15.12 -9.45 -20.06
N LYS A 124 14.19 -9.03 -19.22
CA LYS A 124 13.29 -7.94 -19.58
C LYS A 124 13.98 -6.66 -19.13
N ASP A 125 14.61 -6.02 -20.11
CA ASP A 125 15.16 -4.67 -20.05
C ASP A 125 16.18 -4.44 -18.92
N ASP A 126 17.45 -4.76 -19.19
CA ASP A 126 18.60 -4.35 -18.38
C ASP A 126 18.83 -2.83 -18.58
N VAL A 127 17.85 -2.02 -18.16
CA VAL A 127 17.97 -0.57 -18.05
C VAL A 127 19.07 -0.32 -17.03
N ALA A 128 20.01 0.58 -17.37
CA ALA A 128 21.07 0.99 -16.46
C ALA A 128 20.47 1.65 -15.21
N MET A 129 20.22 0.85 -14.18
CA MET A 129 19.65 1.28 -12.91
C MET A 129 20.78 1.66 -11.96
N SER A 130 20.66 2.81 -11.29
CA SER A 130 21.63 3.21 -10.28
C SER A 130 21.41 2.45 -8.95
N LYS A 131 22.39 2.47 -8.05
CA LYS A 131 22.27 1.89 -6.69
C LYS A 131 21.12 2.55 -5.91
N GLU A 132 20.86 3.83 -6.14
CA GLU A 132 19.79 4.57 -5.48
C GLU A 132 18.42 4.18 -6.04
N ASP A 133 18.28 4.13 -7.36
CA ASP A 133 17.05 3.67 -8.01
C ASP A 133 16.72 2.25 -7.56
N ALA A 134 17.70 1.34 -7.56
CA ALA A 134 17.49 -0.04 -7.15
C ALA A 134 17.00 -0.15 -5.70
N ARG A 135 17.52 0.69 -4.79
CA ARG A 135 17.02 0.79 -3.41
C ARG A 135 15.60 1.36 -3.35
N ALA A 136 15.27 2.33 -4.19
CA ALA A 136 13.92 2.87 -4.27
C ALA A 136 12.92 1.82 -4.76
N TRP A 137 13.26 1.06 -5.81
CA TRP A 137 12.46 -0.07 -6.29
C TRP A 137 12.27 -1.15 -5.22
N TRP A 138 13.33 -1.46 -4.45
CA TRP A 138 13.24 -2.42 -3.35
C TRP A 138 12.27 -1.93 -2.27
N ARG A 139 12.40 -0.66 -1.87
CA ARG A 139 11.49 -0.05 -0.88
C ARG A 139 10.06 -0.02 -1.37
N ASP A 140 9.83 0.31 -2.64
CA ASP A 140 8.50 0.35 -3.23
C ASP A 140 7.85 -1.04 -3.23
N GLU A 141 8.56 -2.07 -3.69
CA GLU A 141 7.99 -3.44 -3.69
C GLU A 141 7.72 -3.95 -2.27
N MET A 142 8.64 -3.72 -1.32
CA MET A 142 8.41 -4.09 0.09
C MET A 142 7.25 -3.29 0.71
N THR A 143 7.03 -2.05 0.28
CA THR A 143 5.87 -1.24 0.66
C THR A 143 4.59 -1.86 0.08
N GLN A 144 4.55 -2.13 -1.22
CA GLN A 144 3.38 -2.73 -1.86
C GLN A 144 3.04 -4.11 -1.28
N ARG A 145 4.05 -4.92 -0.96
CA ARG A 145 3.91 -6.19 -0.25
C ARG A 145 3.26 -6.01 1.12
N PHE A 146 3.77 -5.09 1.94
CA PHE A 146 3.22 -4.80 3.25
C PHE A 146 1.77 -4.29 3.16
N LEU A 147 1.50 -3.36 2.24
CA LEU A 147 0.15 -2.82 2.01
C LEU A 147 -0.84 -3.91 1.57
N ARG A 148 -0.40 -4.91 0.78
CA ARG A 148 -1.22 -6.06 0.39
C ARG A 148 -1.44 -7.05 1.53
N GLY A 149 -0.62 -7.03 2.58
CA GLY A 149 -0.67 -8.00 3.67
C GLY A 149 0.19 -9.23 3.41
N GLY A 150 1.28 -9.09 2.65
CA GLY A 150 2.13 -10.20 2.21
C GLY A 150 3.12 -10.71 3.26
N ASP A 151 3.23 -10.07 4.42
CA ASP A 151 4.18 -10.44 5.46
C ASP A 151 3.50 -11.31 6.51
N VAL A 152 3.63 -12.62 6.34
CA VAL A 152 2.94 -13.63 7.16
C VAL A 152 3.30 -13.58 8.65
N ASP A 153 4.50 -13.10 8.97
CA ASP A 153 4.99 -12.97 10.34
C ASP A 153 4.52 -11.68 11.01
N PHE A 154 3.92 -10.75 10.24
CA PHE A 154 3.44 -9.48 10.76
C PHE A 154 1.97 -9.55 11.19
N ASP A 155 1.69 -9.08 12.39
CA ASP A 155 0.33 -9.02 12.94
C ASP A 155 -0.40 -7.77 12.46
N TYR A 156 -0.96 -7.84 11.25
CA TYR A 156 -1.70 -6.73 10.64
C TYR A 156 -2.92 -6.27 11.43
N VAL A 157 -3.49 -7.11 12.30
CA VAL A 157 -4.65 -6.73 13.12
C VAL A 157 -4.30 -5.52 13.99
N LYS A 158 -3.08 -5.47 14.54
CA LYS A 158 -2.61 -4.35 15.37
C LYS A 158 -2.56 -3.01 14.65
N VAL A 159 -2.43 -3.03 13.32
CA VAL A 159 -2.38 -1.81 12.49
C VAL A 159 -3.75 -1.52 11.91
N ASP A 160 -4.39 -2.54 11.34
CA ASP A 160 -5.67 -2.43 10.64
C ASP A 160 -6.82 -2.03 11.56
N THR A 161 -6.77 -2.34 12.86
CA THR A 161 -7.81 -1.95 13.83
C THR A 161 -7.42 -0.73 14.67
N ALA A 162 -6.21 -0.19 14.51
CA ALA A 162 -5.74 0.89 15.36
C ALA A 162 -6.02 2.26 14.75
N ASP A 163 -6.93 2.99 15.39
CA ASP A 163 -7.35 4.33 14.94
C ASP A 163 -6.23 5.36 15.01
N ARG A 164 -5.14 5.10 15.75
CA ARG A 164 -3.94 5.97 15.77
C ARG A 164 -3.26 6.11 14.40
N TYR A 165 -3.54 5.19 13.48
CA TYR A 165 -3.03 5.22 12.11
C TYR A 165 -4.09 5.70 11.12
N ASP A 166 -5.27 6.14 11.58
CA ASP A 166 -6.18 6.90 10.72
C ASP A 166 -5.48 8.19 10.30
N ASP A 167 -5.65 8.55 9.04
CA ASP A 167 -4.98 9.67 8.42
C ASP A 167 -5.71 10.98 8.78
N PRO A 168 -5.15 11.86 9.64
CA PRO A 168 -5.73 13.17 9.93
C PRO A 168 -5.84 14.10 8.71
N GLU A 169 -5.05 13.88 7.64
CA GLU A 169 -5.21 14.63 6.39
C GLU A 169 -6.43 14.13 5.61
N GLU A 170 -6.77 12.83 5.65
CA GLU A 170 -8.01 12.30 5.05
C GLU A 170 -9.25 12.89 5.74
N GLU A 171 -9.20 13.10 7.05
CA GLU A 171 -10.26 13.80 7.80
C GLU A 171 -10.34 15.29 7.41
N ARG A 172 -9.19 15.93 7.16
CA ARG A 172 -9.11 17.31 6.67
C ARG A 172 -9.61 17.46 5.24
N ASP A 173 -9.22 16.59 4.32
CA ASP A 173 -9.64 16.61 2.92
C ASP A 173 -11.16 16.36 2.81
N LEU A 174 -11.71 15.48 3.65
CA LEU A 174 -13.16 15.28 3.75
C LEU A 174 -13.87 16.50 4.34
N GLN A 175 -13.26 17.16 5.33
CA GLN A 175 -13.78 18.40 5.90
C GLN A 175 -13.71 19.54 4.88
N ASP A 176 -12.60 19.74 4.19
CA ASP A 176 -12.42 20.76 3.16
C ASP A 176 -13.39 20.52 2.00
N ALA A 177 -13.55 19.27 1.54
CA ALA A 177 -14.57 18.93 0.55
C ALA A 177 -16.00 19.17 1.06
N TYR A 178 -16.26 18.93 2.36
CA TYR A 178 -17.54 19.25 2.98
C TYR A 178 -17.78 20.77 3.04
N PHE A 179 -16.78 21.56 3.44
CA PHE A 179 -16.82 23.01 3.46
C PHE A 179 -16.99 23.61 2.05
N ASP A 180 -16.29 23.09 1.04
CA ASP A 180 -16.44 23.51 -0.36
C ASP A 180 -17.79 23.09 -0.96
N SER A 181 -18.34 21.94 -0.54
CA SER A 181 -19.67 21.48 -0.95
C SER A 181 -20.81 22.24 -0.24
N MET A 182 -20.51 22.86 0.90
CA MET A 182 -21.41 23.75 1.59
C MET A 182 -21.49 25.02 0.73
N ALA A 183 -22.47 25.07 -0.18
CA ALA A 183 -22.77 26.27 -0.94
C ALA A 183 -22.81 27.44 0.06
N SER A 184 -21.95 28.43 -0.12
CA SER A 184 -21.96 29.59 0.76
C SER A 184 -23.36 30.21 0.66
N ASP A 185 -24.13 30.12 1.75
CA ASP A 185 -25.40 30.85 1.87
C ASP A 185 -25.19 32.38 1.83
N PHE A 186 -23.93 32.82 1.69
CA PHE A 186 -23.51 34.20 1.51
C PHE A 186 -23.66 34.71 0.07
N ASP A 187 -23.65 33.84 -0.96
CA ASP A 187 -23.68 34.27 -2.38
C ASP A 187 -25.04 34.08 -3.08
N THR A 188 -26.10 33.75 -2.33
CA THR A 188 -27.46 33.91 -2.85
C THR A 188 -28.02 35.22 -2.34
N ASP A 189 -27.67 36.31 -3.01
CA ASP A 189 -28.54 37.45 -3.31
C ASP A 189 -27.75 38.44 -4.19
N GLY A 190 -28.06 38.42 -5.48
CA GLY A 190 -27.57 39.43 -6.40
C GLY A 190 -27.92 40.85 -5.94
N GLU A 191 -27.07 41.79 -6.36
CA GLU A 191 -27.18 43.24 -6.21
C GLU A 191 -26.84 43.79 -4.81
N GLY A 192 -25.84 44.67 -4.79
CA GLY A 192 -25.38 45.41 -3.61
C GLY A 192 -26.50 46.13 -2.86
N LYS A 193 -27.11 45.43 -1.90
CA LYS A 193 -27.92 46.00 -0.84
C LYS A 193 -27.38 45.44 0.46
N GLU A 194 -26.61 46.29 1.14
CA GLU A 194 -26.29 46.19 2.55
C GLU A 194 -27.54 45.75 3.31
N LYS A 195 -27.57 44.50 3.77
CA LYS A 195 -28.58 44.05 4.73
C LYS A 195 -28.29 44.80 6.03
N VAL A 196 -28.89 45.97 6.19
CA VAL A 196 -28.90 46.71 7.45
C VAL A 196 -29.49 45.78 8.49
N LEU A 197 -28.64 45.24 9.36
CA LEU A 197 -29.03 44.46 10.53
C LEU A 197 -29.80 45.39 11.46
N THR A 198 -31.12 45.47 11.31
CA THR A 198 -32.03 46.12 12.26
C THR A 198 -32.27 45.21 13.47
N GLY A 199 -31.17 44.77 14.10
CA GLY A 199 -31.21 44.21 15.43
C GLY A 199 -31.34 45.35 16.42
N GLN A 200 -32.54 45.55 16.98
CA GLN A 200 -32.69 46.33 18.21
C GLN A 200 -31.89 45.62 19.31
N THR A 201 -30.62 46.00 19.51
CA THR A 201 -29.87 45.61 20.68
C THR A 201 -30.41 46.42 21.85
N GLY A 202 -31.47 45.88 22.48
CA GLY A 202 -31.97 46.34 23.75
C GLY A 202 -30.91 46.14 24.84
N ILE A 203 -30.02 47.12 24.98
CA ILE A 203 -29.20 47.28 26.17
C ILE A 203 -30.09 48.00 27.19
N GLN A 204 -30.63 47.25 28.15
CA GLN A 204 -31.20 47.81 29.37
C GLN A 204 -30.06 48.06 30.35
N ASP A 205 -29.70 49.32 30.54
CA ASP A 205 -28.88 49.73 31.68
C ASP A 205 -29.70 49.51 32.95
N TYR A 206 -29.16 48.70 33.87
CA TYR A 206 -29.58 48.59 35.26
C TYR A 206 -28.46 49.12 36.16
#